data_AF-A0A2E5K279-F1
#
_entry.id   AF-A0A2E5K279-F1
#
_cell.length_a   1.000
_cell.length_b   1.000
_cell.length_c   1.000
_cell.angle_alpha   90.00
_cell.angle_beta   90.00
_cell.angle_gamma   90.00
#
_symmetry.space_group_name_H-M   'P 1'
#
loop_
_entity.id
_entity.type
_entity.pdbx_description
1 polymer ?
#
loop_
_entity_poly.entity_id
_entity_poly.type
_entity_poly.pdbx_seq_one_letter_code
_entity_poly.pdbx_strand_id
1 'polypeptide(L)' 'MEARAKLIDIAAFMDRVERDGLTEDFRYQALIDALKELDTEERAKNVLLALSDPTEEPIEAATTKAACGAWPEKPR' A
#
# COMPACT_ATOMS: atom_id res chain seq x y z
N MET A 1 2.91 -9.23 -21.18
CA MET A 1 1.45 -9.16 -21.06
C MET A 1 0.96 -9.01 -19.61
N GLU A 2 1.50 -9.76 -18.64
CA GLU A 2 1.05 -9.73 -17.23
C GLU A 2 1.17 -8.36 -16.54
N ALA A 3 2.33 -7.68 -16.63
CA ALA A 3 2.50 -6.37 -16.00
C ALA A 3 1.50 -5.32 -16.51
N ARG A 4 1.16 -5.37 -17.81
CA ARG A 4 0.14 -4.52 -18.41
C ARG A 4 -1.25 -4.83 -17.83
N ALA A 5 -1.58 -6.11 -17.62
CA ALA A 5 -2.86 -6.50 -17.01
C ALA A 5 -2.96 -6.00 -15.56
N LYS A 6 -1.90 -6.21 -14.76
CA LYS A 6 -1.84 -5.71 -13.37
C LYS A 6 -1.99 -4.19 -13.28
N LEU A 7 -1.41 -3.45 -14.23
CA LEU A 7 -1.57 -1.99 -14.27
C LEU A 7 -3.03 -1.58 -14.52
N ILE A 8 -3.74 -2.31 -15.39
CA ILE A 8 -5.18 -2.09 -15.63
C ILE A 8 -5.99 -2.44 -14.38
N ASP A 9 -5.64 -3.52 -13.68
CA ASP A 9 -6.31 -3.92 -12.44
C ASP A 9 -6.17 -2.87 -11.33
N ILE A 10 -4.98 -2.25 -11.22
CA ILE A 10 -4.72 -1.14 -10.29
C ILE A 10 -5.60 0.07 -10.66
N ALA A 11 -5.62 0.47 -11.93
CA ALA A 11 -6.45 1.59 -12.38
C ALA A 11 -7.94 1.35 -12.10
N ALA A 12 -8.45 0.16 -12.44
CA ALA A 12 -9.83 -0.21 -12.18
C ALA A 12 -10.17 -0.27 -10.67
N PHE A 13 -9.20 -0.63 -9.82
CA PHE A 13 -9.36 -0.53 -8.37
C PHE A 13 -9.48 0.93 -7.91
N MET A 14 -8.61 1.82 -8.40
CA MET A 14 -8.64 3.25 -8.08
C MET A 14 -9.98 3.89 -8.48
N ASP A 15 -10.47 3.62 -9.69
CA ASP A 15 -11.78 4.11 -10.16
C ASP A 15 -12.93 3.71 -9.22
N ARG A 16 -12.90 2.48 -8.67
CA ARG A 16 -13.92 2.03 -7.71
C ARG A 16 -13.84 2.78 -6.38
N VAL A 17 -12.63 2.96 -5.85
CA VAL A 17 -12.41 3.71 -4.60
C VAL A 17 -12.93 5.14 -4.73
N GLU A 18 -12.60 5.82 -5.82
CA GLU A 18 -13.06 7.18 -6.10
C GLU A 18 -14.58 7.25 -6.23
N ARG A 19 -15.18 6.34 -7.01
CA ARG A 19 -16.64 6.28 -7.18
C ARG A 19 -17.38 6.06 -5.87
N ASP A 20 -16.80 5.27 -4.96
CA ASP A 20 -17.41 4.93 -3.68
C ASP A 20 -17.01 5.93 -2.56
N GLY A 21 -16.22 6.97 -2.87
CA GLY A 21 -15.81 8.02 -1.93
C GLY A 21 -14.85 7.55 -0.82
N LEU A 22 -14.07 6.50 -1.08
CA LEU A 22 -13.20 5.84 -0.10
C LEU A 22 -11.74 6.31 -0.17
N THR A 23 -11.47 7.47 -0.75
CA THR A 23 -10.11 7.99 -0.95
C THR A 23 -9.37 8.24 0.36
N GLU A 24 -10.08 8.48 1.47
CA GLU A 24 -9.45 8.71 2.78
C GLU A 24 -9.05 7.41 3.52
N ASP A 25 -9.33 6.21 2.96
CA ASP A 25 -8.91 4.95 3.56
C ASP A 25 -7.37 4.85 3.57
N PHE A 26 -6.79 4.56 4.74
CA PHE A 26 -5.33 4.51 4.92
C PHE A 26 -4.64 3.50 3.98
N ARG A 27 -5.31 2.41 3.60
CA ARG A 27 -4.76 1.40 2.68
C ARG A 27 -4.68 1.94 1.26
N TYR A 28 -5.67 2.74 0.86
CA TYR A 28 -5.65 3.40 -0.43
C TYR A 28 -4.55 4.46 -0.47
N GLN A 29 -4.44 5.29 0.57
CA GLN A 29 -3.35 6.27 0.69
C GLN A 29 -1.97 5.61 0.64
N ALA A 30 -1.79 4.48 1.36
CA ALA A 30 -0.55 3.71 1.30
C ALA A 30 -0.24 3.13 -0.09
N LEU A 31 -1.25 2.67 -0.83
CA LEU A 31 -1.09 2.23 -2.23
C LEU A 31 -0.63 3.38 -3.12
N ILE A 32 -1.24 4.56 -2.98
CA ILE A 32 -0.89 5.76 -3.76
C ILE A 32 0.56 6.18 -3.48
N ASP A 33 1.00 6.11 -2.22
CA ASP A 33 2.40 6.36 -1.88
C ASP A 33 3.33 5.31 -2.49
N ALA A 34 3.00 4.02 -2.40
CA ALA A 34 3.79 2.97 -3.01
C ALA A 34 3.91 3.12 -4.54
N LEU A 35 2.89 3.64 -5.21
CA LEU A 35 2.95 3.94 -6.65
C LEU A 35 3.94 5.06 -6.98
N LYS A 36 4.13 6.05 -6.10
CA LYS A 36 5.13 7.13 -6.29
C LYS A 36 6.56 6.57 -6.30
N GLU A 37 6.82 5.50 -5.54
CA GLU A 37 8.12 4.82 -5.48
C GLU A 37 8.51 4.12 -6.79
N LEU A 38 7.61 4.01 -7.77
CA LEU A 38 7.95 3.46 -9.09
C LEU A 38 8.88 4.38 -9.90
N ASP A 39 8.92 5.67 -9.56
CA ASP A 39 9.77 6.68 -10.21
C ASP A 39 11.15 6.86 -9.54
N THR A 40 11.46 6.06 -8.51
CA THR A 40 12.73 6.15 -7.77
C THR A 40 13.73 5.07 -8.20
N GLU A 41 14.98 5.26 -7.76
CA GLU A 41 15.96 4.16 -7.69
C GLU A 41 15.53 3.15 -6.61
N GLU A 42 16.00 1.89 -6.72
CA GLU A 42 15.62 0.78 -5.83
C GLU A 42 14.09 0.53 -5.70
N ARG A 43 13.29 0.92 -6.71
CA ARG A 43 11.81 0.88 -6.70
C ARG A 43 11.15 -0.34 -6.02
N ALA A 44 11.67 -1.54 -6.25
CA ALA A 44 11.09 -2.75 -5.66
C ALA A 44 11.21 -2.78 -4.12
N LYS A 45 12.35 -2.35 -3.59
CA LYS A 45 12.59 -2.20 -2.15
C LYS A 45 11.71 -1.08 -1.59
N ASN A 46 11.64 0.06 -2.27
CA ASN A 46 10.87 1.19 -1.76
C ASN A 46 9.36 0.90 -1.74
N VAL A 47 8.82 0.26 -2.77
CA VAL A 47 7.43 -0.23 -2.78
C VAL A 47 7.15 -1.18 -1.60
N LEU A 48 8.08 -2.10 -1.32
CA LEU A 48 7.95 -3.02 -0.19
C LEU A 48 7.92 -2.25 1.15
N LEU A 49 8.88 -1.36 1.36
CA LEU A 49 8.99 -0.58 2.60
C LEU A 49 7.80 0.37 2.80
N ALA A 50 7.27 0.97 1.73
CA ALA A 50 6.11 1.87 1.80
C ALA A 50 4.83 1.20 2.33
N LEU A 51 4.75 -0.15 2.27
CA LEU A 51 3.62 -0.95 2.73
C LEU A 51 3.93 -1.74 4.01
N SER A 52 5.16 -1.66 4.52
CA SER A 52 5.63 -2.46 5.65
C SER A 52 5.49 -1.70 6.97
N ASP A 53 5.35 -2.46 8.06
CA ASP A 53 5.53 -1.95 9.42
C ASP A 53 7.02 -1.56 9.62
N PRO A 54 7.33 -0.30 9.97
CA PRO A 54 8.71 0.14 10.17
C PRO A 54 9.25 -0.19 11.57
N THR A 55 8.45 -0.75 12.47
CA THR A 55 8.87 -1.03 13.85
C THR A 55 9.84 -2.20 13.91
N GLU A 56 10.88 -2.04 14.73
CA GLU A 56 11.88 -3.08 14.99
C GLU A 56 11.54 -3.89 16.26
N GLU A 57 10.73 -3.31 17.13
CA GLU A 57 10.30 -3.93 18.39
C GLU A 57 9.09 -4.84 18.14
N PRO A 58 9.19 -6.15 18.44
CA PRO A 58 8.05 -7.05 18.32
C PRO A 58 6.93 -6.65 19.26
N ILE A 59 5.69 -6.70 18.77
CA ILE A 59 4.51 -6.61 19.63
C ILE A 59 4.45 -7.82 20.58
N GLU A 60 3.98 -7.61 21.81
CA GLU A 60 3.93 -8.67 22.84
C GLU A 60 3.07 -9.86 22.43
N ALA A 61 2.02 -9.62 21.65
CA ALA A 61 1.17 -10.64 21.08
C ALA A 61 0.48 -10.13 19.81
N ALA A 62 0.27 -11.02 18.83
CA ALA A 62 -0.50 -10.71 17.63
C ALA A 62 -1.98 -10.48 17.99
N THR A 63 -2.39 -9.21 18.00
CA THR A 63 -3.76 -8.79 18.37
C THR A 63 -4.78 -9.03 17.24
N THR A 64 -4.31 -9.17 16.01
CA THR A 64 -5.14 -9.44 14.82
C THR A 64 -4.54 -10.59 14.01
N LYS A 65 -5.41 -11.35 13.32
CA LYS A 65 -4.98 -12.52 12.51
C LYS A 65 -4.75 -12.20 11.03
N ALA A 66 -4.82 -10.94 10.62
CA ALA A 66 -4.83 -10.58 9.21
C ALA A 66 -3.87 -9.42 8.91
N ALA A 67 -2.94 -9.67 7.99
CA ALA A 67 -2.22 -8.60 7.31
C ALA A 67 -3.24 -7.79 6.47
N CYS A 68 -3.36 -6.49 6.73
CA CYS A 68 -4.28 -5.62 6.00
C CYS A 68 -3.66 -4.95 4.76
N GLY A 69 -2.38 -5.20 4.50
CA GLY A 69 -1.66 -4.75 3.30
C GLY A 69 -1.09 -3.33 3.36
N ALA A 70 -1.23 -2.62 4.48
CA ALA A 70 -0.63 -1.32 4.73
C ALA A 70 -0.40 -1.11 6.24
N TRP A 71 0.55 -0.24 6.58
CA TRP A 71 0.77 0.17 7.97
C TRP A 71 -0.13 1.36 8.36
N PRO A 72 -1.03 1.22 9.36
CA PRO A 72 -1.99 2.26 9.71
C PRO A 72 -1.37 3.47 10.42
N GLU A 73 -0.24 3.30 11.09
CA GLU A 73 0.44 4.35 11.87
C GLU A 73 1.66 4.90 11.12
N LYS A 74 1.49 5.22 9.83
CA LYS A 74 2.58 5.74 9.01
C LYS A 74 3.09 7.08 9.59
N PRO A 75 4.41 7.26 9.78
CA PRO A 75 4.96 8.56 10.18
C PRO A 75 4.60 9.61 9.11
N ARG A 76 4.10 10.78 9.54
CA ARG A 76 3.77 11.90 8.65
C ARG A 76 5.02 12.61 8.14
#